data_AF-A0A2V8P102-F1
#
_entry.id   AF-A0A2V8P102-F1
#
_cell.length_a   1.000
_cell.length_b   1.000
_cell.length_c   1.000
_cell.angle_alpha   90.00
_cell.angle_beta   90.00
_cell.angle_gamma   90.00
#
_symmetry.space_group_name_H-M   'P 1'
#
loop_
_entity.id
_entity.type
_entity.pdbx_description
1 polymer ?
#
loop_
_entity_poly.entity_id
_entity_poly.type
_entity_poly.pdbx_seq_one_letter_code
_entity_poly.pdbx_strand_id
1 'polypeptide(L)'
;MAPPGQDQNAPAIDAKYLMLKRLLPLFEQYAPKEATDAVRAEIEALATGLPENLRQRDDDSMRLGIRPPQSSEDREKALLDRIDRAKTSAERDQLYIQLARLYTESGDPRARDYVAKIEDTDLRNQVRAYIDGIMMLRAVDKKEIDRVLELVRNGELTHAQKAWALTQAAKLIGKTDQEKALMLLDDATTEARRIDASDADRPRALIAVASAYLIIDRPKAWDALFDAAKGANSAETFTGEDGVIRVSLVTKGSSSIRSSSTRDFDIAPIFGDLAHDDYSRAVELARLFEREAPRAGATIAIARAVLEEKKK
;
A
#
# COMPACT_ATOMS: atom_id res chain seq x y z
N MET A 1 -31.66 13.07 23.52
CA MET A 1 -32.24 11.74 23.86
C MET A 1 -32.05 10.86 22.64
N ALA A 2 -31.29 9.75 22.78
CA ALA A 2 -31.03 8.81 21.69
C ALA A 2 -32.15 7.74 21.61
N PRO A 3 -32.40 7.13 20.44
CA PRO A 3 -33.52 6.21 20.25
C PRO A 3 -33.28 4.86 20.95
N PRO A 4 -34.31 4.21 21.51
CA PRO A 4 -34.19 2.91 22.15
C PRO A 4 -34.25 1.79 21.10
N GLY A 5 -33.24 0.91 21.08
CA GLY A 5 -33.24 -0.28 20.21
C GLY A 5 -31.91 -0.66 19.55
N GLN A 6 -30.79 -0.01 19.87
CA GLN A 6 -29.48 -0.53 19.49
C GLN A 6 -29.02 -1.54 20.54
N ASP A 7 -28.91 -2.82 20.16
CA ASP A 7 -28.22 -3.86 20.89
C ASP A 7 -26.75 -3.44 21.11
N GLN A 8 -26.47 -2.82 22.26
CA GLN A 8 -25.13 -2.37 22.64
C GLN A 8 -24.15 -3.53 22.92
N ASN A 9 -24.64 -4.79 22.90
CA ASN A 9 -23.86 -5.97 23.31
C ASN A 9 -23.17 -6.70 22.15
N ALA A 10 -23.66 -6.61 20.91
CA ALA A 10 -23.10 -7.39 19.79
C ALA A 10 -21.62 -7.06 19.48
N PRO A 11 -21.18 -5.79 19.40
CA PRO A 11 -19.78 -5.46 19.13
C PRO A 11 -18.82 -5.91 20.26
N ALA A 12 -19.31 -5.95 21.50
CA ALA A 12 -18.53 -6.36 22.66
C ALA A 12 -18.34 -7.88 22.72
N ILE A 13 -19.36 -8.64 22.31
CA ILE A 13 -19.32 -10.11 22.21
C ILE A 13 -18.37 -10.55 21.08
N ASP A 14 -18.43 -9.89 19.92
CA ASP A 14 -17.53 -10.14 18.79
C ASP A 14 -16.05 -9.93 19.20
N ALA A 15 -15.75 -8.79 19.84
CA ALA A 15 -14.41 -8.46 20.29
C ALA A 15 -13.89 -9.44 21.34
N LYS A 16 -14.73 -9.83 22.31
CA LYS A 16 -14.38 -10.78 23.36
C LYS A 16 -14.11 -12.18 22.79
N TYR A 17 -14.94 -12.64 21.86
CA TYR A 17 -14.74 -13.92 21.17
C TYR A 17 -13.41 -13.95 20.42
N LEU A 18 -13.10 -12.91 19.63
CA LEU A 18 -11.85 -12.83 18.89
C LEU A 18 -10.62 -12.76 19.82
N MET A 19 -10.73 -12.02 20.93
CA MET A 19 -9.66 -11.93 21.93
C MET A 19 -9.39 -13.29 22.61
N LEU A 20 -10.43 -14.01 23.04
CA LEU A 20 -10.26 -15.33 23.66
C LEU A 20 -9.73 -16.36 22.65
N LYS A 21 -10.25 -16.34 21.42
CA LYS A 21 -9.77 -17.18 20.30
C LYS A 21 -8.30 -16.91 19.95
N ARG A 22 -7.80 -15.69 20.22
CA ARG A 22 -6.38 -15.31 20.06
C ARG A 22 -5.51 -15.84 21.21
N LEU A 23 -5.99 -15.76 22.45
CA LEU A 23 -5.22 -16.12 23.64
C LEU A 23 -5.24 -17.62 23.93
N LEU A 24 -6.22 -18.37 23.41
CA LEU A 24 -6.37 -19.81 23.68
C LEU A 24 -5.06 -20.61 23.57
N PRO A 25 -4.19 -20.45 22.54
CA PRO A 25 -2.98 -21.26 22.48
C PRO A 25 -1.95 -20.90 23.57
N LEU A 26 -1.97 -19.67 24.11
CA LEU A 26 -1.16 -19.33 25.29
C LEU A 26 -1.69 -20.03 26.55
N PHE A 27 -3.01 -20.14 26.68
CA PHE A 27 -3.62 -20.94 27.76
C PHE A 27 -3.30 -22.43 27.59
N GLU A 28 -3.29 -22.95 26.36
CA GLU A 28 -2.89 -24.34 26.09
C GLU A 28 -1.41 -24.61 26.40
N GLN A 29 -0.55 -23.59 26.26
CA GLN A 29 0.89 -23.72 26.45
C GLN A 29 1.34 -23.48 27.91
N TYR A 30 0.71 -22.53 28.60
CA TYR A 30 1.22 -22.02 29.89
C TYR A 30 0.22 -22.12 31.05
N ALA A 31 -1.06 -22.41 30.80
CA ALA A 31 -2.06 -22.46 31.86
C ALA A 31 -2.36 -23.91 32.31
N PRO A 32 -2.85 -24.10 33.54
CA PRO A 32 -3.41 -25.36 34.00
C PRO A 32 -4.61 -25.78 33.15
N LYS A 33 -4.81 -27.09 33.00
CA LYS A 33 -5.83 -27.69 32.14
C LYS A 33 -7.23 -27.17 32.44
N GLU A 34 -7.54 -26.93 33.71
CA GLU A 34 -8.84 -26.41 34.16
C GLU A 34 -9.11 -25.00 33.62
N ALA A 35 -8.08 -24.15 33.51
CA ALA A 35 -8.19 -22.81 32.95
C ALA A 35 -8.33 -22.86 31.42
N THR A 36 -7.61 -23.76 30.76
CA THR A 36 -7.73 -23.98 29.31
C THR A 36 -9.13 -24.46 28.94
N ASP A 37 -9.68 -25.41 29.69
CA ASP A 37 -11.02 -25.96 29.46
C ASP A 37 -12.12 -24.92 29.75
N ALA A 38 -11.96 -24.08 30.77
CA ALA A 38 -12.85 -22.96 31.04
C ALA A 38 -12.87 -21.92 29.89
N VAL A 39 -11.69 -21.59 29.34
CA VAL A 39 -11.57 -20.69 28.20
C VAL A 39 -12.19 -21.30 26.94
N ARG A 40 -12.03 -22.60 26.69
CA ARG A 40 -12.70 -23.30 25.58
C ARG A 40 -14.22 -23.26 25.72
N ALA A 41 -14.74 -23.56 26.90
CA ALA A 41 -16.16 -23.51 27.18
C ALA A 41 -16.74 -22.09 26.98
N GLU A 42 -15.99 -21.05 27.38
CA GLU A 42 -16.39 -19.66 27.16
C GLU A 42 -16.37 -19.29 25.66
N ILE A 43 -15.39 -19.75 24.90
CA ILE A 43 -15.35 -19.57 23.43
C ILE A 43 -16.54 -20.26 22.76
N GLU A 44 -16.88 -21.50 23.15
CA GLU A 44 -18.03 -22.23 22.60
C GLU A 44 -19.36 -21.55 22.95
N ALA A 45 -19.50 -21.06 24.18
CA ALA A 45 -20.67 -20.31 24.61
C ALA A 45 -20.85 -19.03 23.79
N LEU A 46 -19.76 -18.28 23.55
CA LEU A 46 -19.78 -17.07 22.72
C LEU A 46 -20.03 -17.39 21.24
N ALA A 47 -19.52 -18.52 20.73
CA ALA A 47 -19.69 -18.92 19.33
C ALA A 47 -21.16 -19.18 18.93
N THR A 48 -22.00 -19.57 19.89
CA THR A 48 -23.41 -19.94 19.67
C THR A 48 -24.26 -18.77 19.14
N GLY A 49 -23.89 -17.53 19.50
CA GLY A 49 -24.60 -16.31 19.08
C GLY A 49 -23.98 -15.57 17.89
N LEU A 50 -22.84 -16.05 17.36
CA LEU A 50 -22.07 -15.33 16.35
C LEU A 50 -22.38 -15.81 14.92
N PRO A 51 -22.29 -14.94 13.90
CA PRO A 51 -22.42 -15.36 12.52
C PRO A 51 -21.22 -16.22 12.09
N GLU A 52 -21.45 -17.15 11.17
CA GLU A 52 -20.49 -18.21 10.78
C GLU A 52 -19.17 -17.64 10.23
N ASN A 53 -19.22 -16.49 9.54
CA ASN A 53 -18.04 -15.78 9.05
C ASN A 53 -17.10 -15.29 10.17
N LEU A 54 -17.65 -14.87 11.32
CA LEU A 54 -16.88 -14.47 12.50
C LEU A 54 -16.29 -15.70 13.20
N ARG A 55 -17.03 -16.82 13.23
CA ARG A 55 -16.54 -18.08 13.79
C ARG A 55 -15.35 -18.63 12.99
N GLN A 56 -15.45 -18.57 11.67
CA GLN A 56 -14.42 -19.04 10.73
C GLN A 56 -13.29 -18.02 10.47
N ARG A 57 -13.39 -16.80 11.02
CA ARG A 57 -12.33 -15.81 10.93
C ARG A 57 -11.09 -16.32 11.68
N ASP A 58 -10.11 -16.80 10.93
CA ASP A 58 -8.76 -17.06 11.41
C ASP A 58 -7.91 -15.82 11.15
N ASP A 59 -7.65 -15.06 12.23
CA ASP A 59 -6.68 -13.97 12.20
C ASP A 59 -5.25 -14.54 12.30
N ASP A 60 -4.84 -15.32 11.29
CA ASP A 60 -3.52 -15.95 11.22
C ASP A 60 -2.38 -14.92 11.18
N SER A 61 -2.63 -13.73 10.63
CA SER A 61 -1.66 -12.62 10.63
C SER A 61 -1.38 -12.05 12.02
N MET A 62 -2.27 -12.26 13.01
CA MET A 62 -2.10 -11.81 14.40
C MET A 62 -1.70 -12.94 15.37
N ARG A 63 -1.61 -14.18 14.87
CA ARG A 63 -1.12 -15.37 15.59
C ARG A 63 0.36 -15.68 15.35
N LEU A 64 1.03 -14.88 14.51
CA LEU A 64 2.49 -14.86 14.36
C LEU A 64 3.15 -14.68 15.73
N GLY A 65 3.75 -15.75 16.27
CA GLY A 65 4.45 -15.78 17.56
C GLY A 65 3.80 -16.62 18.67
N ILE A 66 2.57 -17.11 18.49
CA ILE A 66 1.82 -17.89 19.52
C ILE A 66 1.75 -19.40 19.21
N ARG A 67 1.90 -19.80 17.93
CA ARG A 67 2.00 -21.21 17.51
C ARG A 67 3.38 -21.49 16.92
N PRO A 68 3.84 -22.76 16.91
CA PRO A 68 4.99 -23.16 16.11
C PRO A 68 4.77 -22.69 14.67
N PRO A 69 5.80 -22.15 13.99
CA PRO A 69 5.66 -21.68 12.61
C PRO A 69 5.22 -22.86 11.74
N GLN A 70 3.95 -22.87 11.32
CA GLN A 70 3.51 -23.74 10.24
C GLN A 70 4.22 -23.33 8.97
N SER A 71 4.75 -24.30 8.24
CA SER A 71 5.37 -24.02 6.95
C SER A 71 4.33 -23.47 5.98
N SER A 72 4.77 -22.69 4.98
CA SER A 72 3.86 -22.23 3.92
C SER A 72 3.20 -23.39 3.18
N GLU A 73 3.88 -24.54 3.08
CA GLU A 73 3.36 -25.77 2.46
C GLU A 73 2.21 -26.39 3.27
N ASP A 74 2.33 -26.44 4.61
CA ASP A 74 1.26 -26.94 5.47
C ASP A 74 0.01 -26.04 5.39
N ARG A 75 0.22 -24.72 5.36
CA ARG A 75 -0.85 -23.73 5.21
C ARG A 75 -1.54 -23.82 3.85
N GLU A 76 -0.75 -23.97 2.78
CA GLU A 76 -1.27 -24.18 1.44
C GLU A 76 -2.13 -25.45 1.39
N LYS A 77 -1.62 -26.57 1.90
CA LYS A 77 -2.36 -27.83 1.91
C LYS A 77 -3.67 -27.73 2.69
N ALA A 78 -3.65 -27.10 3.86
CA ALA A 78 -4.87 -26.89 4.66
C ALA A 78 -5.91 -26.03 3.93
N LEU A 79 -5.48 -25.02 3.18
CA LEU A 79 -6.38 -24.20 2.37
C LEU A 79 -6.93 -24.96 1.15
N LEU A 80 -6.11 -25.77 0.48
CA LEU A 80 -6.55 -26.62 -0.62
C LEU A 80 -7.57 -27.68 -0.16
N ASP A 81 -7.32 -28.36 0.97
CA ASP A 81 -8.26 -29.32 1.56
C ASP A 81 -9.61 -28.68 1.90
N ARG A 82 -9.63 -27.39 2.27
CA ARG A 82 -10.85 -26.62 2.52
C ARG A 82 -11.56 -26.25 1.23
N ILE A 83 -10.82 -25.92 0.16
CA ILE A 83 -11.39 -25.62 -1.16
C ILE A 83 -12.13 -26.84 -1.71
N ASP A 84 -11.57 -28.04 -1.57
CA ASP A 84 -12.21 -29.28 -2.02
C ASP A 84 -13.53 -29.59 -1.29
N ARG A 85 -13.66 -29.11 -0.05
CA ARG A 85 -14.86 -29.29 0.79
C ARG A 85 -15.84 -28.14 0.70
N ALA A 86 -15.45 -27.02 0.11
CA ALA A 86 -16.26 -25.82 0.03
C ALA A 86 -17.49 -26.06 -0.87
N LYS A 87 -18.65 -25.63 -0.38
CA LYS A 87 -19.94 -25.93 -1.04
C LYS A 87 -20.38 -24.84 -2.01
N THR A 88 -19.80 -23.65 -1.89
CA THR A 88 -20.20 -22.49 -2.68
C THR A 88 -19.02 -21.88 -3.39
N SER A 89 -19.28 -21.31 -4.56
CA SER A 89 -18.32 -20.52 -5.33
C SER A 89 -17.73 -19.37 -4.49
N ALA A 90 -18.57 -18.65 -3.74
CA ALA A 90 -18.13 -17.57 -2.86
C ALA A 90 -17.15 -18.04 -1.76
N GLU A 91 -17.36 -19.22 -1.18
CA GLU A 91 -16.44 -19.81 -0.20
C GLU A 91 -15.10 -20.20 -0.83
N ARG A 92 -15.13 -20.80 -2.03
CA ARG A 92 -13.91 -21.12 -2.79
C ARG A 92 -13.12 -19.87 -3.15
N ASP A 93 -13.78 -18.82 -3.61
CA ASP A 93 -13.15 -17.55 -3.97
C ASP A 93 -12.43 -16.91 -2.78
N GLN A 94 -13.03 -16.94 -1.58
CA GLN A 94 -12.37 -16.44 -0.36
C GLN A 94 -11.14 -17.26 0.02
N LEU A 95 -11.16 -18.58 -0.19
CA LEU A 95 -10.02 -19.44 0.07
C LEU A 95 -8.90 -19.24 -0.97
N TYR A 96 -9.24 -19.03 -2.24
CA TYR A 96 -8.26 -18.65 -3.26
C TYR A 96 -7.61 -17.29 -2.98
N ILE A 97 -8.35 -16.32 -2.43
CA ILE A 97 -7.77 -15.04 -1.99
C ILE A 97 -6.75 -15.27 -0.86
N GLN A 98 -7.03 -16.15 0.10
CA GLN A 98 -6.10 -16.46 1.19
C GLN A 98 -4.82 -17.12 0.66
N LEU A 99 -4.95 -18.07 -0.28
CA LEU A 99 -3.81 -18.69 -0.96
C LEU A 99 -2.98 -17.67 -1.74
N ALA A 100 -3.63 -16.77 -2.49
CA ALA A 100 -2.92 -15.72 -3.22
C ALA A 100 -2.12 -14.83 -2.28
N ARG A 101 -2.70 -14.42 -1.14
CA ARG A 101 -2.02 -13.59 -0.14
C ARG A 101 -0.81 -14.29 0.49
N LEU A 102 -0.92 -15.59 0.80
CA LEU A 102 0.18 -16.40 1.34
C LEU A 102 1.43 -16.33 0.43
N TYR A 103 1.23 -16.34 -0.88
CA TYR A 103 2.29 -16.28 -1.89
C TYR A 103 2.72 -14.88 -2.29
N THR A 104 1.89 -13.87 -2.01
CA THR A 104 2.21 -12.47 -2.32
C THR A 104 3.29 -11.94 -1.41
N GLU A 105 3.26 -12.30 -0.12
CA GLU A 105 4.26 -11.88 0.86
C GLU A 105 5.65 -12.42 0.54
N SER A 106 5.75 -13.55 -0.16
CA SER A 106 7.00 -14.13 -0.66
C SER A 106 7.36 -13.68 -2.09
N GLY A 107 6.50 -12.91 -2.77
CA GLY A 107 6.70 -12.47 -4.14
C GLY A 107 6.62 -13.60 -5.17
N ASP A 108 6.03 -14.73 -4.78
CA ASP A 108 5.95 -15.93 -5.61
C ASP A 108 4.90 -15.75 -6.71
N PRO A 109 5.24 -16.02 -7.99
CA PRO A 109 4.32 -15.88 -9.11
C PRO A 109 3.04 -16.72 -8.95
N ARG A 110 3.07 -17.81 -8.17
CA ARG A 110 1.89 -18.66 -7.88
C ARG A 110 0.72 -17.88 -7.28
N ALA A 111 0.96 -16.71 -6.67
CA ALA A 111 -0.13 -15.86 -6.19
C ALA A 111 -1.11 -15.53 -7.32
N ARG A 112 -0.63 -15.22 -8.53
CA ARG A 112 -1.47 -14.91 -9.69
C ARG A 112 -2.26 -16.12 -10.19
N ASP A 113 -1.67 -17.31 -10.11
CA ASP A 113 -2.34 -18.55 -10.49
C ASP A 113 -3.55 -18.81 -9.59
N TYR A 114 -3.44 -18.51 -8.30
CA TYR A 114 -4.57 -18.60 -7.37
C TYR A 114 -5.62 -17.53 -7.61
N VAL A 115 -5.22 -16.29 -7.93
CA VAL A 115 -6.17 -15.24 -8.34
C VAL A 115 -6.93 -15.66 -9.60
N ALA A 116 -6.28 -16.29 -10.58
CA ALA A 116 -6.91 -16.74 -11.81
C ALA A 116 -8.03 -17.79 -11.59
N LYS A 117 -8.02 -18.50 -10.45
CA LYS A 117 -9.03 -19.49 -10.07
C LYS A 117 -10.28 -18.91 -9.41
N ILE A 118 -10.29 -17.60 -9.08
CA ILE A 118 -11.46 -16.91 -8.55
C ILE A 118 -12.54 -16.84 -9.64
N GLU A 119 -13.74 -17.31 -9.34
CA GLU A 119 -14.86 -17.37 -10.29
C GLU A 119 -15.49 -16.00 -10.53
N ASP A 120 -15.75 -15.24 -9.45
CA ASP A 120 -16.27 -13.88 -9.55
C ASP A 120 -15.27 -12.97 -10.27
N THR A 121 -15.66 -12.46 -11.44
CA THR A 121 -14.77 -11.70 -12.33
C THR A 121 -14.39 -10.35 -11.75
N ASP A 122 -15.32 -9.65 -11.11
CA ASP A 122 -15.06 -8.33 -10.53
C ASP A 122 -14.15 -8.48 -9.31
N LEU A 123 -14.43 -9.47 -8.46
CA LEU A 123 -13.58 -9.82 -7.34
C LEU A 123 -12.18 -10.24 -7.81
N ARG A 124 -12.09 -11.09 -8.84
CA ARG A 124 -10.82 -11.53 -9.42
C ARG A 124 -9.98 -10.34 -9.89
N ASN A 125 -10.58 -9.37 -10.58
CA ASN A 125 -9.87 -8.19 -11.06
C ASN A 125 -9.39 -7.30 -9.90
N GLN A 126 -10.23 -7.08 -8.88
CA GLN A 126 -9.86 -6.32 -7.67
C GLN A 126 -8.71 -6.99 -6.91
N VAL A 127 -8.78 -8.32 -6.75
CA VAL A 127 -7.73 -9.09 -6.07
C VAL A 127 -6.46 -9.08 -6.91
N ARG A 128 -6.54 -9.21 -8.24
CA ARG A 128 -5.36 -9.14 -9.12
C ARG A 128 -4.63 -7.81 -8.97
N ALA A 129 -5.36 -6.69 -9.06
CA ALA A 129 -4.78 -5.36 -8.88
C ALA A 129 -4.15 -5.18 -7.49
N TYR A 130 -4.80 -5.69 -6.45
CA TYR A 130 -4.23 -5.69 -5.09
C TYR A 130 -2.93 -6.49 -5.02
N ILE A 131 -2.92 -7.72 -5.52
CA ILE A 131 -1.75 -8.61 -5.46
C ILE A 131 -0.58 -8.04 -6.25
N ASP A 132 -0.84 -7.53 -7.46
CA ASP A 132 0.17 -6.87 -8.29
C ASP A 132 0.73 -5.62 -7.62
N GLY A 133 -0.12 -4.81 -6.99
CA GLY A 133 0.30 -3.64 -6.21
C GLY A 133 1.22 -4.01 -5.04
N ILE A 134 0.90 -5.07 -4.28
CA ILE A 134 1.76 -5.53 -3.17
C ILE A 134 3.10 -6.07 -3.71
N MET A 135 3.07 -6.85 -4.79
CA MET A 135 4.30 -7.36 -5.42
C MET A 135 5.18 -6.21 -5.91
N MET A 136 4.58 -5.15 -6.45
CA MET A 136 5.29 -3.97 -6.91
C MET A 136 5.96 -3.23 -5.75
N LEU A 137 5.24 -2.98 -4.65
CA LEU A 137 5.81 -2.38 -3.44
C LEU A 137 7.02 -3.18 -2.93
N ARG A 138 6.87 -4.51 -2.84
CA ARG A 138 7.95 -5.40 -2.40
C ARG A 138 9.14 -5.38 -3.36
N ALA A 139 8.91 -5.43 -4.67
CA ALA A 139 9.98 -5.41 -5.67
C ALA A 139 10.79 -4.11 -5.58
N VAL A 140 10.12 -2.98 -5.35
CA VAL A 140 10.79 -1.69 -5.07
C VAL A 140 11.60 -1.76 -3.79
N ASP A 141 11.01 -2.22 -2.68
CA ASP A 141 11.70 -2.34 -1.38
C ASP A 141 12.96 -3.22 -1.45
N LYS A 142 12.88 -4.32 -2.22
CA LYS A 142 13.99 -5.25 -2.46
C LYS A 142 14.94 -4.82 -3.58
N LYS A 143 14.65 -3.70 -4.26
CA LYS A 143 15.44 -3.17 -5.38
C LYS A 143 15.55 -4.15 -6.56
N GLU A 144 14.52 -4.96 -6.78
CA GLU A 144 14.41 -5.94 -7.86
C GLU A 144 13.93 -5.24 -9.14
N ILE A 145 14.81 -4.50 -9.81
CA ILE A 145 14.46 -3.62 -10.94
C ILE A 145 13.74 -4.38 -12.07
N ASP A 146 14.24 -5.56 -12.48
CA ASP A 146 13.61 -6.33 -13.56
C ASP A 146 12.19 -6.75 -13.20
N ARG A 147 11.95 -7.09 -11.93
CA ARG A 147 10.61 -7.43 -11.44
C ARG A 147 9.70 -6.21 -11.40
N VAL A 148 10.21 -5.04 -11.01
CA VAL A 148 9.47 -3.77 -11.09
C VAL A 148 9.03 -3.50 -12.53
N LEU A 149 9.95 -3.61 -13.50
CA LEU A 149 9.65 -3.34 -14.91
C LEU A 149 8.67 -4.36 -15.51
N GLU A 150 8.78 -5.63 -15.13
CA GLU A 150 7.81 -6.66 -15.51
C GLU A 150 6.41 -6.34 -14.98
N LEU A 151 6.31 -5.92 -13.71
CA LEU A 151 5.03 -5.56 -13.08
C LEU A 151 4.41 -4.31 -13.69
N VAL A 152 5.21 -3.31 -14.08
CA VAL A 152 4.70 -2.11 -14.77
C VAL A 152 4.11 -2.47 -16.14
N ARG A 153 4.75 -3.39 -16.87
CA ARG A 153 4.31 -3.82 -18.20
C ARG A 153 3.08 -4.73 -18.16
N ASN A 154 3.09 -5.71 -17.26
CA ASN A 154 2.16 -6.83 -17.29
C ASN A 154 1.19 -6.88 -16.10
N GLY A 155 1.41 -6.07 -15.06
CA GLY A 155 0.58 -6.04 -13.86
C GLY A 155 -0.60 -5.09 -13.98
N GLU A 156 -1.65 -5.38 -13.22
CA GLU A 156 -2.84 -4.54 -13.03
C GLU A 156 -2.53 -3.41 -12.05
N LEU A 157 -1.72 -2.45 -12.49
CA LEU A 157 -1.33 -1.28 -11.69
C LEU A 157 -2.03 -0.02 -12.18
N THR A 158 -2.37 0.87 -11.26
CA THR A 158 -2.86 2.22 -11.61
C THR A 158 -1.73 3.06 -12.24
N HIS A 159 -2.09 4.10 -12.99
CA HIS A 159 -1.10 5.01 -13.57
C HIS A 159 -0.19 5.66 -12.51
N ALA A 160 -0.73 6.00 -11.34
CA ALA A 160 0.05 6.51 -10.20
C ALA A 160 1.07 5.48 -9.69
N GLN A 161 0.66 4.22 -9.55
CA GLN A 161 1.54 3.13 -9.14
C GLN A 161 2.63 2.87 -10.19
N LYS A 162 2.30 2.88 -11.49
CA LYS A 162 3.27 2.71 -12.58
C LYS A 162 4.30 3.85 -12.61
N ALA A 163 3.84 5.10 -12.56
CA ALA A 163 4.71 6.27 -12.56
C ALA A 163 5.68 6.24 -11.37
N TRP A 164 5.18 5.91 -10.18
CA TRP A 164 6.02 5.76 -8.99
C TRP A 164 7.05 4.63 -9.14
N ALA A 165 6.61 3.45 -9.56
CA ALA A 165 7.48 2.28 -9.71
C ALA A 165 8.61 2.54 -10.73
N LEU A 166 8.30 3.18 -11.87
CA LEU A 166 9.27 3.60 -12.87
C LEU A 166 10.26 4.63 -12.32
N THR A 167 9.77 5.59 -11.53
CA THR A 167 10.61 6.60 -10.86
C THR A 167 11.58 5.95 -9.88
N GLN A 168 11.13 4.97 -9.08
CA GLN A 168 12.01 4.23 -8.17
C GLN A 168 13.04 3.40 -8.94
N ALA A 169 12.62 2.71 -10.02
CA ALA A 169 13.54 1.96 -10.87
C ALA A 169 14.61 2.86 -11.49
N ALA A 170 14.24 4.04 -11.99
CA ALA A 170 15.16 5.04 -12.53
C ALA A 170 16.21 5.47 -11.48
N LYS A 171 15.77 5.80 -10.24
CA LYS A 171 16.67 6.17 -9.14
C LYS A 171 17.67 5.06 -8.80
N LEU A 172 17.25 3.79 -8.90
CA LEU A 172 18.12 2.65 -8.61
C LEU A 172 19.20 2.43 -9.68
N ILE A 173 18.87 2.62 -10.96
CA ILE A 173 19.82 2.39 -12.07
C ILE A 173 20.59 3.63 -12.49
N GLY A 174 20.18 4.84 -12.08
CA GLY A 174 20.73 6.10 -12.58
C GLY A 174 22.24 6.29 -12.38
N LYS A 175 22.84 5.58 -11.41
CA LYS A 175 24.31 5.59 -11.21
C LYS A 175 25.07 4.68 -12.17
N THR A 176 24.43 3.64 -12.70
CA THR A 176 25.04 2.63 -13.56
C THR A 176 24.68 2.79 -15.02
N ASP A 177 23.46 3.28 -15.29
CA ASP A 177 22.91 3.43 -16.63
C ASP A 177 21.99 4.66 -16.65
N GLN A 178 22.61 5.83 -16.83
CA GLN A 178 21.92 7.12 -16.78
C GLN A 178 20.96 7.28 -17.97
N GLU A 179 21.33 6.80 -19.16
CA GLU A 179 20.48 6.88 -20.35
C GLU A 179 19.18 6.10 -20.14
N LYS A 180 19.27 4.85 -19.68
CA LYS A 180 18.09 4.05 -19.36
C LYS A 180 17.28 4.65 -18.22
N ALA A 181 17.94 5.24 -17.21
CA ALA A 181 17.23 5.93 -16.13
C ALA A 181 16.37 7.09 -16.65
N LEU A 182 16.92 7.89 -17.57
CA LEU A 182 16.19 8.99 -18.20
C LEU A 182 15.00 8.49 -19.03
N MET A 183 15.17 7.40 -19.79
CA MET A 183 14.05 6.76 -20.50
C MET A 183 12.93 6.33 -19.55
N LEU A 184 13.28 5.74 -18.40
CA LEU A 184 12.29 5.35 -17.38
C LEU A 184 11.58 6.56 -16.76
N LEU A 185 12.24 7.70 -16.62
CA LEU A 185 11.60 8.94 -16.16
C LEU A 185 10.65 9.54 -17.21
N ASP A 186 10.97 9.42 -18.49
CA ASP A 186 10.07 9.83 -19.57
C ASP A 186 8.82 8.92 -19.62
N ASP A 187 8.99 7.62 -19.44
CA ASP A 187 7.89 6.66 -19.29
C ASP A 187 7.05 6.99 -18.03
N ALA A 188 7.70 7.29 -16.89
CA ALA A 188 7.01 7.67 -15.66
C ALA A 188 6.19 8.96 -15.83
N THR A 189 6.74 9.94 -16.53
CA THR A 189 6.06 11.20 -16.87
C THR A 189 4.82 10.91 -17.74
N THR A 190 4.96 10.01 -18.70
CA THR A 190 3.86 9.59 -19.57
C THR A 190 2.74 8.94 -18.77
N GLU A 191 3.05 8.03 -17.85
CA GLU A 191 2.05 7.43 -16.96
C GLU A 191 1.42 8.48 -16.03
N ALA A 192 2.21 9.38 -15.44
CA ALA A 192 1.68 10.45 -14.59
C ALA A 192 0.69 11.35 -15.34
N ARG A 193 0.95 11.66 -16.61
CA ARG A 193 0.06 12.47 -17.47
C ARG A 193 -1.24 11.78 -17.86
N ARG A 194 -1.33 10.45 -17.74
CA ARG A 194 -2.58 9.69 -17.95
C ARG A 194 -3.52 9.72 -16.74
N ILE A 195 -3.03 10.15 -15.59
CA ILE A 195 -3.89 10.39 -14.41
C ILE A 195 -4.77 11.60 -14.69
N ASP A 196 -6.02 11.56 -14.23
CA ASP A 196 -6.97 12.65 -14.40
C ASP A 196 -6.39 13.98 -13.88
N ALA A 197 -6.68 15.08 -14.56
CA ALA A 197 -6.11 16.38 -14.22
C ALA A 197 -6.59 16.90 -12.85
N SER A 198 -7.78 16.49 -12.41
CA SER A 198 -8.35 16.86 -11.12
C SER A 198 -7.89 15.97 -9.97
N ASP A 199 -7.28 14.82 -10.27
CA ASP A 199 -6.79 13.88 -9.27
C ASP A 199 -5.45 14.33 -8.68
N ALA A 200 -5.37 14.37 -7.35
CA ALA A 200 -4.16 14.76 -6.63
C ALA A 200 -2.98 13.78 -6.82
N ASP A 201 -3.22 12.57 -7.29
CA ASP A 201 -2.14 11.62 -7.60
C ASP A 201 -1.32 12.05 -8.83
N ARG A 202 -1.90 12.84 -9.74
CA ARG A 202 -1.18 13.39 -10.89
C ARG A 202 -0.03 14.31 -10.47
N PRO A 203 -0.24 15.42 -9.74
CA PRO A 203 0.86 16.26 -9.29
C PRO A 203 1.82 15.51 -8.37
N ARG A 204 1.35 14.59 -7.49
CA ARG A 204 2.24 13.73 -6.69
C ARG A 204 3.21 12.91 -7.54
N ALA A 205 2.70 12.26 -8.58
CA ALA A 205 3.52 11.47 -9.49
C ALA A 205 4.53 12.36 -10.26
N LEU A 206 4.13 13.54 -10.71
CA LEU A 206 5.02 14.49 -11.38
C LEU A 206 6.11 15.03 -10.44
N ILE A 207 5.79 15.28 -9.17
CA ILE A 207 6.78 15.67 -8.15
C ILE A 207 7.79 14.54 -7.89
N ALA A 208 7.32 13.28 -7.89
CA ALA A 208 8.19 12.11 -7.79
C ALA A 208 9.22 12.07 -8.91
N VAL A 209 8.76 12.29 -10.15
CA VAL A 209 9.61 12.35 -11.33
C VAL A 209 10.62 13.50 -11.23
N ALA A 210 10.17 14.71 -10.85
CA ALA A 210 11.07 15.85 -10.65
C ALA A 210 12.14 15.56 -9.57
N SER A 211 11.75 14.90 -8.48
CA SER A 211 12.65 14.50 -7.40
C SER A 211 13.68 13.46 -7.86
N ALA A 212 13.32 12.59 -8.80
CA ALA A 212 14.28 11.67 -9.41
C ALA A 212 15.22 12.38 -10.40
N TYR A 213 14.74 13.33 -11.21
CA TYR A 213 15.62 14.16 -12.04
C TYR A 213 16.63 14.91 -11.18
N LEU A 214 16.26 15.41 -10.00
CA LEU A 214 17.20 16.09 -9.11
C LEU A 214 18.46 15.25 -8.78
N ILE A 215 18.31 13.93 -8.76
CA ILE A 215 19.36 12.95 -8.47
C ILE A 215 20.11 12.51 -9.74
N ILE A 216 19.42 12.41 -10.88
CA ILE A 216 19.93 11.80 -12.12
C ILE A 216 20.40 12.84 -13.14
N ASP A 217 19.63 13.91 -13.32
CA ASP A 217 19.85 15.00 -14.27
C ASP A 217 19.24 16.29 -13.69
N ARG A 218 20.01 16.90 -12.78
CA ARG A 218 19.58 18.02 -11.94
C ARG A 218 19.05 19.23 -12.74
N PRO A 219 19.63 19.63 -13.89
CA PRO A 219 19.04 20.67 -14.74
C PRO A 219 17.57 20.40 -15.13
N LYS A 220 17.22 19.17 -15.48
CA LYS A 220 15.84 18.80 -15.87
C LYS A 220 14.85 18.83 -14.72
N ALA A 221 15.31 18.75 -13.47
CA ALA A 221 14.45 18.79 -12.29
C ALA A 221 13.62 20.08 -12.22
N TRP A 222 14.19 21.21 -12.67
CA TRP A 222 13.52 22.50 -12.71
C TRP A 222 12.31 22.50 -13.65
N ASP A 223 12.51 21.98 -14.87
CA ASP A 223 11.45 21.94 -15.89
C ASP A 223 10.36 20.94 -15.48
N ALA A 224 10.76 19.78 -14.94
CA ALA A 224 9.82 18.79 -14.42
C ALA A 224 8.99 19.32 -13.24
N LEU A 225 9.61 20.06 -12.31
CA LEU A 225 8.90 20.66 -11.18
C LEU A 225 7.97 21.80 -11.61
N PHE A 226 8.35 22.57 -12.63
CA PHE A 226 7.48 23.58 -13.23
C PHE A 226 6.20 22.95 -13.80
N ASP A 227 6.32 21.85 -14.55
CA ASP A 227 5.18 21.09 -15.05
C ASP A 227 4.32 20.52 -13.90
N ALA A 228 4.96 20.01 -12.85
CA ALA A 228 4.27 19.50 -11.67
C ALA A 228 3.47 20.60 -10.94
N ALA A 229 4.02 21.80 -10.80
CA ALA A 229 3.36 22.94 -10.17
C ALA A 229 2.12 23.38 -10.97
N LYS A 230 2.20 23.40 -12.31
CA LYS A 230 1.04 23.63 -13.16
C LYS A 230 -0.03 22.54 -13.00
N GLY A 231 0.39 21.28 -12.97
CA GLY A 231 -0.52 20.15 -12.74
C GLY A 231 -1.23 20.22 -11.38
N ALA A 232 -0.54 20.70 -10.35
CA ALA A 232 -1.09 20.85 -9.00
C ALA A 232 -2.27 21.84 -8.95
N ASN A 233 -2.24 22.91 -9.73
CA ASN A 233 -3.32 23.91 -9.76
C ASN A 233 -4.64 23.30 -10.26
N SER A 234 -4.60 22.25 -11.08
CA SER A 234 -5.80 21.55 -11.56
C SER A 234 -6.42 20.58 -10.54
N ALA A 235 -5.69 20.16 -9.50
CA ALA A 235 -6.12 19.12 -8.56
C ALA A 235 -6.51 19.68 -7.18
N GLU A 236 -7.80 19.96 -6.95
CA GLU A 236 -8.32 20.65 -5.74
C GLU A 236 -7.85 20.09 -4.41
N THR A 237 -7.76 18.76 -4.31
CA THR A 237 -7.41 18.06 -3.08
C THR A 237 -5.90 17.91 -2.89
N PHE A 238 -5.07 18.50 -3.76
CA PHE A 238 -3.62 18.44 -3.63
C PHE A 238 -3.10 19.46 -2.61
N THR A 239 -2.45 18.96 -1.55
CA THR A 239 -1.88 19.75 -0.46
C THR A 239 -0.36 19.91 -0.56
N GLY A 240 0.31 19.02 -1.31
CA GLY A 240 1.78 18.97 -1.38
C GLY A 240 2.46 18.16 -0.27
N GLU A 241 1.69 17.54 0.62
CA GLU A 241 2.19 16.77 1.77
C GLU A 241 1.48 15.40 1.88
N ASP A 242 2.00 14.56 2.79
CA ASP A 242 1.50 13.22 3.12
C ASP A 242 1.37 12.30 1.90
N GLY A 243 2.35 12.39 1.01
CA GLY A 243 2.49 11.53 -0.14
C GLY A 243 2.52 10.06 0.25
N VAL A 244 1.52 9.30 -0.19
CA VAL A 244 1.44 7.86 0.06
C VAL A 244 1.10 7.11 -1.22
N ILE A 245 1.78 5.98 -1.47
CA ILE A 245 1.26 4.95 -2.37
C ILE A 245 0.38 4.01 -1.56
N ARG A 246 -0.87 3.85 -1.98
CA ARG A 246 -1.83 2.94 -1.35
C ARG A 246 -2.22 1.81 -2.28
N VAL A 247 -2.32 0.62 -1.71
CA VAL A 247 -2.90 -0.58 -2.32
C VAL A 247 -3.96 -1.08 -1.35
N SER A 248 -5.20 -1.23 -1.83
CA SER A 248 -6.32 -1.65 -0.99
C SER A 248 -7.18 -2.70 -1.65
N LEU A 249 -7.66 -3.64 -0.85
CA LEU A 249 -8.64 -4.65 -1.25
C LEU A 249 -9.77 -4.63 -0.24
N VAL A 250 -11.00 -4.44 -0.73
CA VAL A 250 -12.21 -4.53 0.07
C VAL A 250 -13.04 -5.67 -0.48
N THR A 251 -13.39 -6.62 0.39
CA THR A 251 -14.22 -7.78 0.09
C THR A 251 -15.35 -7.84 1.10
N LYS A 252 -16.39 -8.65 0.85
CA LYS A 252 -17.55 -8.79 1.74
C LYS A 252 -17.20 -9.21 3.18
N GLY A 253 -16.03 -9.81 3.41
CA GLY A 253 -15.59 -10.27 4.75
C GLY A 253 -14.24 -9.72 5.22
N SER A 254 -13.52 -8.95 4.40
CA SER A 254 -12.21 -8.42 4.77
C SER A 254 -11.87 -7.11 4.06
N SER A 255 -11.19 -6.22 4.77
CA SER A 255 -10.50 -5.07 4.19
C SER A 255 -9.01 -5.21 4.46
N SER A 256 -8.19 -4.91 3.47
CA SER A 256 -6.75 -4.89 3.60
C SER A 256 -6.23 -3.65 2.92
N ILE A 257 -5.45 -2.87 3.66
CA ILE A 257 -4.81 -1.65 3.16
C ILE A 257 -3.34 -1.78 3.47
N ARG A 258 -2.53 -1.60 2.43
CA ARG A 258 -1.09 -1.43 2.52
C ARG A 258 -0.77 -0.07 1.94
N SER A 259 -0.03 0.71 2.70
CA SER A 259 0.48 1.99 2.25
C SER A 259 1.97 2.07 2.50
N SER A 260 2.67 2.75 1.60
CA SER A 260 4.04 3.19 1.80
C SER A 260 4.06 4.71 1.74
N SER A 261 4.69 5.34 2.73
CA SER A 261 4.96 6.78 2.67
C SER A 261 6.02 7.02 1.61
N THR A 262 5.73 7.92 0.70
CA THR A 262 6.60 8.27 -0.42
C THR A 262 7.02 9.70 -0.26
N ARG A 263 8.16 9.92 0.41
CA ARG A 263 8.75 11.26 0.55
C ARG A 263 8.98 11.96 -0.80
N ASP A 264 9.16 11.19 -1.87
CA ASP A 264 9.31 11.71 -3.23
C ASP A 264 8.04 12.38 -3.79
N PHE A 265 6.88 12.20 -3.17
CA PHE A 265 5.62 12.86 -3.55
C PHE A 265 5.41 14.21 -2.87
N ASP A 266 6.17 14.48 -1.81
CA ASP A 266 6.07 15.70 -1.04
C ASP A 266 6.85 16.82 -1.72
N ILE A 267 6.33 18.04 -1.67
CA ILE A 267 7.00 19.20 -2.27
C ILE A 267 8.19 19.67 -1.44
N ALA A 268 8.14 19.49 -0.11
CA ALA A 268 9.12 20.10 0.78
C ALA A 268 10.56 19.65 0.52
N PRO A 269 10.86 18.34 0.34
CA PRO A 269 12.23 17.88 0.08
C PRO A 269 12.83 18.51 -1.19
N ILE A 270 12.12 18.47 -2.32
CA ILE A 270 12.64 18.97 -3.59
C ILE A 270 12.83 20.50 -3.57
N PHE A 271 11.90 21.25 -2.95
CA PHE A 271 12.05 22.70 -2.82
C PHE A 271 13.19 23.11 -1.90
N GLY A 272 13.44 22.33 -0.84
CA GLY A 272 14.60 22.55 0.02
C GLY A 272 15.93 22.35 -0.72
N ASP A 273 16.04 21.26 -1.47
CA ASP A 273 17.24 20.96 -2.25
C ASP A 273 17.48 21.98 -3.38
N LEU A 274 16.41 22.38 -4.09
CA LEU A 274 16.51 23.38 -5.16
C LEU A 274 16.80 24.79 -4.63
N ALA A 275 16.36 25.13 -3.42
CA ALA A 275 16.69 26.41 -2.79
C ALA A 275 18.18 26.55 -2.48
N HIS A 276 18.87 25.45 -2.19
CA HIS A 276 20.33 25.45 -2.04
C HIS A 276 21.06 25.69 -3.36
N ASP A 277 20.45 25.34 -4.49
CA ASP A 277 21.02 25.52 -5.81
C ASP A 277 20.78 26.95 -6.33
N ASP A 278 19.53 27.39 -6.28
CA ASP A 278 19.11 28.72 -6.70
C ASP A 278 17.87 29.15 -5.91
N TYR A 279 18.11 29.91 -4.84
CA TYR A 279 17.06 30.46 -3.99
C TYR A 279 16.02 31.25 -4.77
N SER A 280 16.46 32.15 -5.66
CA SER A 280 15.57 33.04 -6.39
C SER A 280 14.64 32.24 -7.31
N ARG A 281 15.20 31.28 -8.03
CA ARG A 281 14.43 30.40 -8.91
C ARG A 281 13.48 29.49 -8.13
N ALA A 282 13.88 28.98 -6.97
CA ALA A 282 13.01 28.19 -6.10
C ALA A 282 11.81 29.02 -5.59
N VAL A 283 12.02 30.29 -5.21
CA VAL A 283 10.95 31.21 -4.82
C VAL A 283 9.99 31.48 -6.00
N GLU A 284 10.52 31.68 -7.20
CA GLU A 284 9.68 31.84 -8.40
C GLU A 284 8.84 30.60 -8.68
N LEU A 285 9.41 29.39 -8.57
CA LEU A 285 8.65 28.15 -8.71
C LEU A 285 7.56 28.00 -7.65
N ALA A 286 7.84 28.33 -6.38
CA ALA A 286 6.86 28.22 -5.31
C ALA A 286 5.64 29.13 -5.55
N ARG A 287 5.84 30.29 -6.19
CA ARG A 287 4.76 31.22 -6.55
C ARG A 287 3.83 30.71 -7.65
N LEU A 288 4.22 29.66 -8.38
CA LEU A 288 3.36 29.05 -9.39
C LEU A 288 2.20 28.24 -8.79
N PHE A 289 2.31 27.82 -7.53
CA PHE A 289 1.20 27.20 -6.83
C PHE A 289 0.12 28.26 -6.50
N GLU A 290 -1.07 28.08 -7.07
CA GLU A 290 -2.20 28.98 -6.84
C GLU A 290 -2.82 28.77 -5.46
N ARG A 291 -2.83 27.52 -4.98
CA ARG A 291 -3.41 27.16 -3.69
C ARG A 291 -2.43 27.39 -2.54
N GLU A 292 -3.00 27.76 -1.39
CA GLU A 292 -2.23 28.11 -0.20
C GLU A 292 -1.39 26.97 0.35
N ALA A 293 -1.97 25.76 0.47
CA ALA A 293 -1.29 24.61 1.06
C ALA A 293 0.04 24.26 0.36
N PRO A 294 0.07 23.93 -0.95
CA PRO A 294 1.33 23.61 -1.62
C PRO A 294 2.26 24.83 -1.73
N ARG A 295 1.74 26.05 -1.90
CA ARG A 295 2.58 27.25 -1.89
C ARG A 295 3.28 27.45 -0.53
N ALA A 296 2.56 27.28 0.56
CA ALA A 296 3.08 27.40 1.92
C ALA A 296 4.12 26.32 2.20
N GLY A 297 3.84 25.06 1.87
CA GLY A 297 4.80 23.96 2.06
C GLY A 297 6.11 24.19 1.29
N ALA A 298 6.03 24.63 0.04
CA ALA A 298 7.21 25.01 -0.74
C ALA A 298 7.97 26.19 -0.13
N THR A 299 7.26 27.25 0.26
CA THR A 299 7.87 28.46 0.86
C THR A 299 8.56 28.16 2.20
N ILE A 300 7.93 27.36 3.05
CA ILE A 300 8.50 26.93 4.34
C ILE A 300 9.75 26.08 4.10
N ALA A 301 9.72 25.17 3.12
CA ALA A 301 10.88 24.35 2.78
C ALA A 301 12.07 25.19 2.29
N ILE A 302 11.83 26.17 1.42
CA ILE A 302 12.84 27.13 0.98
C ILE A 302 13.41 27.91 2.17
N ALA A 303 12.54 28.45 3.03
CA ALA A 303 12.97 29.22 4.19
C ALA A 303 13.83 28.37 5.15
N ARG A 304 13.43 27.12 5.42
CA ARG A 304 14.23 26.18 6.23
C ARG A 304 15.60 25.92 5.60
N ALA A 305 15.65 25.64 4.30
CA ALA A 305 16.92 25.37 3.61
C ALA A 305 17.91 26.54 3.70
N VAL A 306 17.43 27.78 3.66
CA VAL A 306 18.32 28.97 3.70
C VAL A 306 18.65 29.41 5.12
N LEU A 307 17.72 29.26 6.08
CA LEU A 307 17.84 29.81 7.43
C LEU A 307 18.35 28.79 8.47
N GLU A 308 18.18 27.48 8.24
CA GLU A 308 18.75 26.47 9.13
C GLU A 308 20.27 26.41 8.91
N GLU A 309 21.04 26.84 9.91
CA GLU A 309 22.49 26.65 9.91
C GLU A 309 22.80 25.15 9.76
N LYS A 310 23.66 24.80 8.79
CA LYS A 310 24.21 23.45 8.70
C LYS A 310 24.85 23.11 10.04
N LYS A 311 24.21 22.23 10.83
CA LYS A 311 24.86 21.61 11.99
C LYS A 311 26.13 20.93 11.47
N LYS A 312 27.28 21.51 11.86
CA LYS A 312 28.62 20.97 11.59
C LYS A 312 28.81 19.64 12.33
#